data_AF-A0A0C5DAD8-F1
#
_entry.id   AF-A0A0C5DAD8-F1
#
_cell.length_a   1.000
_cell.length_b   1.000
_cell.length_c   1.000
_cell.angle_alpha   90.00
_cell.angle_beta   90.00
_cell.angle_gamma   90.00
#
_symmetry.space_group_name_H-M   'P 1'
#
loop_
_entity.id
_entity.type
_entity.pdbx_description
1 polymer ?
#
loop_
_entity_poly.entity_id
_entity_poly.type
_entity_poly.pdbx_seq_one_letter_code
_entity_poly.pdbx_strand_id
1 'polypeptide(L)'
;PVTGTTYAEFEPALDYVVCKIPRWPFDKFPKADRVLGTQMKATGEVMAIGRTAEEAMQKAVRSLEIDEKDLYSPEAHQASDAQLEQKLVKAQDDRFFYLAEAFRRGYSARDVHELTKINYYFLDIVQHMVEMEKTLEENKDDADTLRLAKKYGF
;
A
#
# COMPACT_ATOMS: atom_id res chain seq x y z
N PRO A 1 -13.94 10.06 -29.39
CA PRO A 1 -13.56 8.69 -28.96
C PRO A 1 -12.03 8.58 -28.83
N VAL A 2 -11.50 7.96 -27.77
CA VAL A 2 -10.05 7.83 -27.51
C VAL A 2 -9.30 7.23 -28.70
N THR A 3 -9.91 6.24 -29.36
CA THR A 3 -9.32 5.50 -30.49
C THR A 3 -9.58 6.15 -31.86
N GLY A 4 -10.52 7.10 -31.94
CA GLY A 4 -11.00 7.71 -33.20
C GLY A 4 -11.67 6.74 -34.21
N THR A 5 -11.57 5.44 -33.99
CA THR A 5 -11.91 4.37 -34.95
C THR A 5 -12.87 3.34 -34.37
N THR A 6 -13.12 3.39 -33.05
CA THR A 6 -14.03 2.46 -32.38
C THR A 6 -15.22 3.21 -31.76
N TYR A 7 -16.33 2.48 -31.59
CA TYR A 7 -17.50 2.95 -30.86
C TYR A 7 -17.27 2.89 -29.35
N ALA A 8 -18.18 3.51 -28.58
CA ALA A 8 -18.18 3.45 -27.12
C ALA A 8 -18.78 2.14 -26.55
N GLU A 9 -19.42 1.34 -27.41
CA GLU A 9 -19.97 0.02 -27.06
C GLU A 9 -18.88 -1.04 -27.11
N PHE A 10 -18.02 -1.06 -26.09
CA PHE A 10 -16.99 -2.08 -25.89
C PHE A 10 -16.59 -2.15 -24.41
N GLU A 11 -15.94 -3.24 -24.01
CA GLU A 11 -15.30 -3.36 -22.70
C GLU A 11 -13.82 -2.98 -22.81
N PRO A 12 -13.34 -1.94 -22.10
CA PRO A 12 -11.93 -1.55 -22.15
C PRO A 12 -11.02 -2.66 -21.59
N ALA A 13 -9.97 -2.99 -22.34
CA ALA A 13 -8.85 -3.79 -21.83
C ALA A 13 -7.78 -2.84 -21.29
N LEU A 14 -7.40 -3.04 -20.02
CA LEU A 14 -6.34 -2.27 -19.37
C LEU A 14 -5.07 -3.11 -19.35
N ASP A 15 -3.97 -2.54 -19.85
CA ASP A 15 -2.64 -3.14 -19.83
C ASP A 15 -1.77 -2.60 -18.68
N TYR A 16 -2.44 -2.08 -17.65
CA TYR A 16 -1.86 -1.49 -16.45
C TYR A 16 -2.73 -1.77 -15.22
N VAL A 17 -2.16 -1.58 -14.04
CA VAL A 17 -2.84 -1.66 -12.75
C VAL A 17 -3.16 -0.26 -12.26
N VAL A 18 -4.37 -0.07 -11.72
CA VAL A 18 -4.78 1.16 -11.05
C VAL A 18 -4.90 0.88 -9.55
N CYS A 19 -4.21 1.67 -8.73
CA CYS A 19 -4.34 1.63 -7.28
C CYS A 19 -5.05 2.90 -6.80
N LYS A 20 -6.08 2.73 -5.96
CA LYS A 20 -6.79 3.82 -5.30
C LYS A 20 -6.61 3.70 -3.80
N ILE A 21 -6.24 4.79 -3.14
CA ILE A 21 -6.17 4.86 -1.68
C ILE A 21 -7.01 6.05 -1.19
N PRO A 22 -7.93 5.88 -0.23
CA PRO A 22 -8.66 7.00 0.36
C PRO A 22 -7.73 7.92 1.17
N ARG A 23 -8.08 9.21 1.29
CA ARG A 23 -7.41 10.17 2.17
C ARG A 23 -8.35 10.58 3.29
N TRP A 24 -7.88 10.45 4.53
CA TRP A 24 -8.61 10.81 5.75
C TRP A 24 -8.02 12.04 6.42
N PRO A 25 -8.82 13.02 6.88
CA PRO A 25 -8.33 14.28 7.44
C PRO A 25 -8.07 14.21 8.95
N PHE A 26 -7.60 13.07 9.49
CA PHE A 26 -7.48 12.88 10.94
C PHE A 26 -6.43 13.79 11.60
N ASP A 27 -5.51 14.35 10.80
CA ASP A 27 -4.62 15.45 11.19
C ASP A 27 -5.39 16.69 11.68
N LYS A 28 -6.58 16.93 11.14
CA LYS A 28 -7.45 18.07 11.51
C LYS A 28 -8.48 17.73 12.59
N PHE A 29 -8.70 16.44 12.85
CA PHE A 29 -9.70 15.96 13.79
C PHE A 29 -9.10 14.92 14.75
N PRO A 30 -8.19 15.33 15.65
CA PRO A 30 -7.43 14.39 16.50
C PRO A 30 -8.29 13.60 17.50
N LYS A 31 -9.52 14.07 17.78
CA LYS A 31 -10.48 13.40 18.65
C LYS A 31 -11.47 12.51 17.89
N ALA A 32 -11.40 12.47 16.57
CA ALA A 32 -12.26 11.63 15.76
C ALA A 32 -11.87 10.15 15.91
N ASP A 33 -12.88 9.28 15.89
CA ASP A 33 -12.65 7.85 15.83
C ASP A 33 -12.05 7.46 14.46
N ARG A 34 -10.83 6.93 14.48
CA ARG A 34 -10.08 6.50 13.28
C ARG A 34 -10.48 5.12 12.77
N VAL A 35 -11.25 4.34 13.54
CA VAL A 35 -11.63 2.98 13.14
C VAL A 35 -12.48 3.01 11.87
N LEU A 36 -12.06 2.25 10.87
CA LEU A 36 -12.76 2.15 9.60
C LEU A 36 -13.89 1.13 9.70
N GLY A 37 -14.99 1.43 9.02
CA GLY A 37 -16.18 0.59 8.98
C GLY A 37 -17.00 0.89 7.73
N THR A 38 -18.30 0.59 7.78
CA THR A 38 -19.21 0.80 6.65
C THR A 38 -19.52 2.27 6.38
N GLN A 39 -19.42 3.12 7.39
CA GLN A 39 -19.61 4.56 7.24
C GLN A 39 -18.33 5.22 6.71
N MET A 40 -18.46 5.95 5.61
CA MET A 40 -17.36 6.67 4.99
C MET A 40 -16.85 7.80 5.89
N LYS A 41 -15.53 7.82 6.10
CA LYS A 41 -14.80 8.86 6.85
C LYS A 41 -13.74 9.59 6.00
N ALA A 42 -13.48 9.11 4.79
CA ALA A 42 -12.50 9.72 3.88
C ALA A 42 -13.06 11.02 3.28
N THR A 43 -12.21 12.02 3.08
CA THR A 43 -12.58 13.30 2.44
C THR A 43 -12.05 13.45 1.03
N GLY A 44 -11.23 12.51 0.58
CA GLY A 44 -10.69 12.47 -0.76
C GLY A 44 -10.08 11.12 -1.06
N GLU A 45 -9.38 11.05 -2.17
CA GLU A 45 -8.71 9.86 -2.65
C GLU A 45 -7.58 10.21 -3.61
N VAL A 46 -6.64 9.29 -3.73
CA VAL A 46 -5.58 9.32 -4.71
C VAL A 46 -5.72 8.12 -5.63
N MET A 47 -5.29 8.28 -6.87
CA MET A 47 -5.24 7.23 -7.86
C MET A 47 -3.85 7.22 -8.49
N ALA A 48 -3.24 6.05 -8.59
CA ALA A 48 -2.00 5.86 -9.30
C ALA A 48 -2.11 4.71 -10.30
N ILE A 49 -1.35 4.82 -11.40
CA ILE A 49 -1.27 3.82 -12.46
C ILE A 49 0.15 3.27 -12.49
N GLY A 50 0.29 1.94 -12.57
CA GLY A 50 1.58 1.26 -12.72
C GLY A 50 1.47 0.06 -13.65
N ARG A 51 2.60 -0.40 -14.21
CA ARG A 51 2.67 -1.66 -14.97
C ARG A 51 2.67 -2.89 -14.08
N THR A 52 2.98 -2.71 -12.79
CA THR A 52 2.82 -3.74 -11.74
C THR A 52 1.98 -3.19 -10.58
N ALA A 53 1.50 -4.08 -9.72
CA ALA A 53 0.71 -3.68 -8.55
C ALA A 53 1.56 -2.93 -7.51
N GLU A 54 2.81 -3.35 -7.30
CA GLU A 54 3.79 -2.68 -6.45
C GLU A 54 4.03 -1.24 -6.91
N GLU A 55 4.26 -1.04 -8.22
CA GLU A 55 4.50 0.29 -8.78
C GLU A 55 3.29 1.20 -8.54
N ALA A 56 2.09 0.69 -8.82
CA ALA A 56 0.85 1.43 -8.60
C ALA A 56 0.65 1.77 -7.11
N MET A 57 0.90 0.82 -6.21
CA MET A 57 0.75 1.02 -4.76
C MET A 57 1.76 2.04 -4.22
N GLN A 58 3.05 1.95 -4.56
CA GLN A 58 4.05 2.91 -4.07
C GLN A 58 3.80 4.33 -4.58
N LYS A 59 3.34 4.45 -5.83
CA LYS A 59 2.95 5.76 -6.38
C LYS A 59 1.74 6.30 -5.64
N ALA A 60 0.73 5.47 -5.37
CA ALA A 60 -0.44 5.89 -4.61
C ALA A 60 -0.08 6.35 -3.20
N VAL A 61 0.77 5.61 -2.47
CA VAL A 61 1.25 6.01 -1.13
C VAL A 61 1.93 7.38 -1.17
N ARG A 62 2.87 7.58 -2.10
CA ARG A 62 3.58 8.87 -2.24
C ARG A 62 2.68 10.04 -2.60
N SER A 63 1.57 9.77 -3.27
CA SER A 63 0.60 10.80 -3.64
C SER A 63 -0.41 11.11 -2.54
N LEU A 64 -0.41 10.41 -1.39
CA LEU A 64 -1.38 10.63 -0.30
C LEU A 64 -1.24 11.98 0.40
N GLU A 65 -0.13 12.70 0.20
CA GLU A 65 0.15 13.97 0.88
C GLU A 65 0.00 13.81 2.41
N ILE A 66 0.68 12.77 2.93
CA ILE A 66 0.87 12.45 4.36
C ILE A 66 2.37 12.48 4.66
N ASP A 67 2.74 12.32 5.93
CA ASP A 67 4.15 12.40 6.34
C ASP A 67 4.98 11.22 5.83
N GLU A 68 4.35 10.05 5.63
CA GLU A 68 4.95 8.85 5.07
C GLU A 68 5.13 8.95 3.55
N LYS A 69 6.35 8.68 3.08
CA LYS A 69 6.74 8.75 1.66
C LYS A 69 6.98 7.38 1.01
N ASP A 70 6.91 6.32 1.79
CA ASP A 70 7.10 4.94 1.36
C ASP A 70 6.30 4.04 2.32
N LEU A 71 6.55 2.73 2.30
CA LEU A 71 5.88 1.80 3.20
C LEU A 71 6.42 1.81 4.64
N TYR A 72 7.27 2.76 5.00
CA TYR A 72 7.81 2.90 6.35
C TYR A 72 7.06 3.98 7.14
N SER A 73 6.56 3.60 8.31
CA SER A 73 6.01 4.50 9.33
C SER A 73 6.81 4.32 10.63
N PRO A 74 7.41 5.39 11.18
CA PRO A 74 8.07 5.33 12.48
C PRO A 74 7.16 4.81 13.60
N GLU A 75 5.87 5.18 13.57
CA GLU A 75 4.86 4.76 14.54
C GLU A 75 4.60 3.26 14.45
N ALA A 76 4.46 2.72 13.23
CA ALA A 76 4.30 1.28 13.02
C ALA A 76 5.55 0.53 13.50
N HIS A 77 6.74 1.04 13.16
CA HIS A 77 8.01 0.42 13.51
C HIS A 77 8.23 0.32 15.03
N GLN A 78 7.83 1.36 15.77
CA GLN A 78 7.98 1.42 17.24
C GLN A 78 6.84 0.71 18.00
N ALA A 79 5.78 0.27 17.32
CA ALA A 79 4.65 -0.39 17.96
C ALA A 79 5.07 -1.74 18.58
N SER A 80 4.54 -2.07 19.75
CA SER A 80 4.65 -3.43 20.30
C SER A 80 3.87 -4.43 19.44
N ASP A 81 4.20 -5.72 19.52
CA ASP A 81 3.51 -6.76 18.73
C ASP A 81 2.00 -6.77 18.98
N ALA A 82 1.58 -6.57 20.24
CA ALA A 82 0.16 -6.47 20.59
C ALA A 82 -0.53 -5.26 19.92
N GLN A 83 0.16 -4.12 19.83
CA GLN A 83 -0.37 -2.94 19.14
C GLN A 83 -0.43 -3.15 17.62
N LEU A 84 0.58 -3.80 17.05
CA LEU A 84 0.64 -4.14 15.63
C LEU A 84 -0.53 -5.07 15.25
N GLU A 85 -0.72 -6.17 15.98
CA GLU A 85 -1.84 -7.09 15.74
C GLU A 85 -3.19 -6.38 15.89
N GLN A 86 -3.34 -5.52 16.89
CA GLN A 86 -4.56 -4.73 17.08
C GLN A 86 -4.83 -3.83 15.86
N LYS A 87 -3.81 -3.19 15.29
CA LYS A 87 -3.91 -2.35 14.09
C LYS A 87 -4.22 -3.13 12.82
N LEU A 88 -3.75 -4.38 12.72
CA LEU A 88 -4.11 -5.29 11.63
C LEU A 88 -5.58 -5.71 11.69
N VAL A 89 -6.06 -6.06 12.89
CA VAL A 89 -7.45 -6.51 13.12
C VAL A 89 -8.44 -5.35 13.05
N LYS A 90 -8.16 -4.24 13.75
CA LYS A 90 -9.01 -3.05 13.81
C LYS A 90 -8.48 -2.00 12.83
N ALA A 91 -8.91 -2.15 11.59
CA ALA A 91 -8.50 -1.29 10.49
C ALA A 91 -8.67 0.20 10.81
N GLN A 92 -7.60 0.94 10.62
CA GLN A 92 -7.53 2.41 10.65
C GLN A 92 -6.90 2.89 9.33
N ASP A 93 -6.84 4.20 9.15
CA ASP A 93 -6.23 4.85 7.97
C ASP A 93 -4.75 4.49 7.77
N ASP A 94 -4.04 4.13 8.84
CA ASP A 94 -2.63 3.77 8.83
C ASP A 94 -2.36 2.26 8.70
N ARG A 95 -3.40 1.41 8.59
CA ARG A 95 -3.27 -0.06 8.59
C ARG A 95 -2.31 -0.59 7.51
N PHE A 96 -2.17 0.13 6.40
CA PHE A 96 -1.26 -0.27 5.32
C PHE A 96 0.21 -0.31 5.76
N PHE A 97 0.64 0.61 6.61
CA PHE A 97 2.00 0.64 7.15
C PHE A 97 2.24 -0.49 8.17
N TYR A 98 1.21 -0.85 8.95
CA TYR A 98 1.27 -1.99 9.86
C TYR A 98 1.31 -3.34 9.11
N LEU A 99 0.71 -3.43 7.91
CA LEU A 99 0.85 -4.62 7.06
C LEU A 99 2.30 -4.81 6.62
N ALA A 100 2.96 -3.75 6.13
CA ALA A 100 4.36 -3.80 5.75
C ALA A 100 5.26 -4.13 6.95
N GLU A 101 5.01 -3.50 8.10
CA GLU A 101 5.76 -3.78 9.33
C GLU A 101 5.60 -5.25 9.80
N ALA A 102 4.42 -5.84 9.67
CA ALA A 102 4.22 -7.25 10.00
C ALA A 102 5.14 -8.17 9.18
N PHE A 103 5.27 -7.92 7.88
CA PHE A 103 6.19 -8.68 7.03
C PHE A 103 7.65 -8.39 7.37
N ARG A 104 8.01 -7.15 7.73
CA ARG A 104 9.37 -6.82 8.25
C ARG A 104 9.70 -7.61 9.51
N ARG A 105 8.71 -7.90 10.36
CA ARG A 105 8.84 -8.74 11.57
C ARG A 105 8.75 -10.24 11.30
N GLY A 106 8.60 -10.66 10.05
CA GLY A 106 8.58 -12.07 9.65
C GLY A 106 7.23 -12.78 9.84
N TYR A 107 6.12 -12.05 9.95
CA TYR A 107 4.79 -12.66 9.92
C TYR A 107 4.57 -13.33 8.56
N SER A 108 3.95 -14.50 8.55
CA SER A 108 3.59 -15.14 7.28
C SER A 108 2.36 -14.47 6.66
N ALA A 109 2.20 -14.60 5.34
CA ALA A 109 0.97 -14.17 4.66
C ALA A 109 -0.30 -14.81 5.26
N ARG A 110 -0.17 -16.03 5.84
CA ARG A 110 -1.26 -16.69 6.56
C ARG A 110 -1.62 -15.97 7.86
N ASP A 111 -0.63 -15.61 8.67
CA ASP A 111 -0.86 -14.90 9.93
C ASP A 111 -1.54 -13.55 9.66
N VAL A 112 -1.02 -12.80 8.67
CA VAL A 112 -1.59 -11.51 8.27
C VAL A 112 -2.98 -11.66 7.66
N HIS A 113 -3.22 -12.70 6.84
CA HIS A 113 -4.54 -13.02 6.31
C HIS A 113 -5.54 -13.27 7.43
N GLU A 114 -5.18 -14.06 8.45
CA GLU A 114 -6.09 -14.37 9.54
C GLU A 114 -6.51 -13.13 10.33
N LEU A 115 -5.61 -12.18 10.52
CA LEU A 115 -5.88 -10.92 11.23
C LEU A 115 -6.71 -9.94 10.38
N THR A 116 -6.44 -9.87 9.08
CA THR A 116 -6.90 -8.75 8.24
C THR A 116 -8.00 -9.12 7.26
N LYS A 117 -8.12 -10.43 6.97
CA LYS A 117 -8.92 -11.06 5.91
C LYS A 117 -8.61 -10.55 4.49
N ILE A 118 -7.49 -9.84 4.30
CA ILE A 118 -7.03 -9.42 2.96
C ILE A 118 -6.59 -10.66 2.18
N ASN A 119 -6.98 -10.74 0.91
CA ASN A 119 -6.62 -11.87 0.05
C ASN A 119 -5.09 -12.04 -0.07
N TYR A 120 -4.63 -13.30 -0.08
CA TYR A 120 -3.23 -13.67 -0.21
C TYR A 120 -2.51 -12.98 -1.38
N TYR A 121 -3.18 -12.78 -2.52
CA TYR A 121 -2.60 -12.10 -3.67
C TYR A 121 -2.11 -10.68 -3.34
N PHE A 122 -2.90 -9.90 -2.59
CA PHE A 122 -2.49 -8.54 -2.21
C PHE A 122 -1.47 -8.54 -1.08
N LEU A 123 -1.51 -9.54 -0.20
CA LEU A 123 -0.51 -9.71 0.85
C LEU A 123 0.86 -10.05 0.27
N ASP A 124 0.90 -10.93 -0.73
CA ASP A 124 2.12 -11.29 -1.48
C ASP A 124 2.76 -10.07 -2.14
N ILE A 125 1.96 -9.18 -2.75
CA ILE A 125 2.43 -7.91 -3.32
C ILE A 125 3.11 -7.04 -2.24
N VAL A 126 2.50 -6.87 -1.07
CA VAL A 126 3.07 -6.05 0.02
C VAL A 126 4.32 -6.71 0.59
N GLN A 127 4.30 -8.03 0.76
CA GLN A 127 5.45 -8.80 1.21
C GLN A 127 6.64 -8.65 0.24
N HIS A 128 6.38 -8.76 -1.07
CA HIS A 128 7.40 -8.58 -2.11
C HIS A 128 8.00 -7.16 -2.09
N MET A 129 7.19 -6.13 -1.82
CA MET A 129 7.72 -4.77 -1.62
C MET A 129 8.68 -4.70 -0.42
N VAL A 130 8.35 -5.35 0.70
CA VAL A 130 9.25 -5.42 1.86
C VAL A 130 10.53 -6.21 1.56
N GLU A 131 10.44 -7.31 0.81
CA GLU A 131 11.61 -8.08 0.36
C GLU A 131 12.53 -7.27 -0.56
N MET A 132 11.95 -6.42 -1.41
CA MET A 132 12.70 -5.48 -2.25
C MET A 132 13.45 -4.43 -1.44
N GLU A 133 12.91 -3.94 -0.30
CA GLU A 133 13.63 -3.03 0.61
C GLU A 133 14.92 -3.68 1.12
N LYS A 134 14.85 -4.94 1.56
CA LYS A 134 16.02 -5.70 2.01
C LYS A 134 17.03 -5.91 0.87
N THR A 135 16.54 -6.25 -0.32
CA THR A 135 17.38 -6.43 -1.51
C THR A 135 18.15 -5.15 -1.84
N LEU A 136 17.49 -3.98 -1.75
CA LEU A 136 18.11 -2.68 -1.96
C LEU A 136 19.16 -2.35 -0.89
N GLU A 137 18.90 -2.69 0.37
CA GLU A 137 19.85 -2.48 1.45
C GLU A 137 21.13 -3.29 1.26
N GLU A 138 21.03 -4.53 0.78
CA GLU A 138 22.16 -5.41 0.52
C GLU A 138 22.94 -5.06 -0.76
N ASN A 139 22.34 -4.30 -1.70
CA ASN A 139 22.88 -4.06 -3.05
C ASN A 139 22.86 -2.58 -3.48
N LYS A 140 23.21 -1.65 -2.58
CA LYS A 140 23.03 -0.19 -2.76
C LYS A 140 23.64 0.41 -4.04
N ASP A 141 24.76 -0.13 -4.52
CA ASP A 141 25.48 0.37 -5.70
C ASP A 141 25.28 -0.51 -6.96
N ASP A 142 24.40 -1.52 -6.90
CA ASP A 142 24.11 -2.37 -8.05
C ASP A 142 23.08 -1.73 -8.98
N ALA A 143 23.53 -1.32 -10.16
CA ALA A 143 22.70 -0.62 -11.13
C ALA A 143 21.51 -1.47 -11.62
N ASP A 144 21.66 -2.80 -11.69
CA ASP A 144 20.57 -3.68 -12.13
C ASP A 144 19.49 -3.83 -11.07
N THR A 145 19.87 -3.98 -9.80
CA THR A 145 18.95 -3.95 -8.65
C THR A 145 18.22 -2.62 -8.58
N LEU A 146 18.91 -1.48 -8.73
CA LEU A 146 18.28 -0.16 -8.73
C LEU A 146 17.26 -0.03 -9.87
N ARG A 147 17.59 -0.47 -11.09
CA ARG A 147 16.64 -0.46 -12.22
C ARG A 147 15.44 -1.36 -11.97
N LEU A 148 15.64 -2.53 -11.37
CA LEU A 148 14.56 -3.44 -11.00
C LEU A 148 13.64 -2.79 -9.96
N ALA A 149 14.20 -2.19 -8.92
CA ALA A 149 13.43 -1.49 -7.90
C ALA A 149 12.60 -0.33 -8.48
N LYS A 150 13.15 0.44 -9.44
CA LYS A 150 12.36 1.47 -10.15
C LYS A 150 11.13 0.89 -10.85
N LYS A 151 11.20 -0.34 -11.39
CA LYS A 151 10.04 -1.01 -12.03
C LYS A 151 8.95 -1.37 -11.03
N TYR A 152 9.31 -1.64 -9.77
CA TYR A 152 8.37 -1.87 -8.66
C TYR A 152 8.00 -0.58 -7.92
N GLY A 153 8.40 0.57 -8.48
CA GLY A 153 8.06 1.87 -7.95
C GLY A 153 8.78 2.24 -6.67
N PHE A 154 10.02 1.82 -6.42
CA PHE A 154 10.88 2.50 -5.42
C PHE A 154 11.41 3.80 -5.99
#